data_AF-A0A0A6UDT1-F1
#
_entry.id   AF-A0A0A6UDT1-F1
#
_cell.length_a   1.000
_cell.length_b   1.000
_cell.length_c   1.000
_cell.angle_alpha   90.00
_cell.angle_beta   90.00
_cell.angle_gamma   90.00
#
_symmetry.space_group_name_H-M   'P 1'
#
loop_
_entity.id
_entity.type
_entity.pdbx_description
1 polymer ?
#
loop_
_entity_poly.entity_id
_entity_poly.type
_entity_poly.pdbx_seq_one_letter_code
_entity_poly.pdbx_strand_id
1 'polypeptide(L)'
;MAGFAGRSAVTAAVVRGCAAALALLGAVACDSSPPEPRATSPAPSGDAFTVPPLWLPAVAAGAPCPVTSARPWTGPGQAGRVLGDGPVHPVADYLGGEAVLELRPGDRRPDGAYEKKVRWIAAGYTGPVLVRAARIDAPGAAGVTFSYVGEPRDGGHHAVLTRENSDLPATTTVAGPGCYAYQVDGVAFSGTIVFRAVLQPSPRPALTTSRE
;
A
#
# COMPACT_ATOMS: atom_id res chain seq x y z
N MET A 1 39.35 -45.46 -15.80
CA MET A 1 39.90 -44.48 -16.77
C MET A 1 39.24 -43.14 -16.45
N ALA A 2 39.88 -42.38 -15.56
CA ALA A 2 40.74 -41.21 -15.86
C ALA A 2 39.85 -39.98 -16.12
N GLY A 3 39.74 -39.02 -15.20
CA GLY A 3 40.77 -38.03 -14.81
C GLY A 3 40.27 -36.67 -15.35
N PHE A 4 40.49 -35.47 -14.81
CA PHE A 4 41.42 -34.84 -13.87
C PHE A 4 40.80 -33.43 -13.67
N ALA A 5 40.41 -32.95 -12.49
CA ALA A 5 41.22 -32.24 -11.48
C ALA A 5 42.11 -31.09 -12.00
N GLY A 6 41.94 -29.91 -11.39
CA GLY A 6 42.92 -28.82 -11.31
C GLY A 6 42.45 -27.52 -11.94
N ARG A 7 42.70 -26.32 -11.42
CA ARG A 7 43.63 -25.72 -10.43
C ARG A 7 43.19 -24.23 -10.35
N SER A 8 43.56 -23.34 -9.45
CA SER A 8 44.34 -23.28 -8.20
C SER A 8 44.07 -21.88 -7.63
N ALA A 9 44.12 -21.75 -6.31
CA ALA A 9 44.18 -20.48 -5.61
C ALA A 9 45.51 -19.74 -5.87
N VAL A 10 45.51 -18.41 -5.76
CA VAL A 10 46.73 -17.63 -5.49
C VAL A 10 46.45 -16.62 -4.37
N THR A 11 47.20 -16.83 -3.30
CA THR A 11 47.42 -16.06 -2.09
C THR A 11 48.22 -14.78 -2.38
N ALA A 12 48.05 -13.72 -1.58
CA ALA A 12 49.17 -12.99 -0.96
C ALA A 12 48.69 -11.86 -0.05
N ALA A 13 48.96 -12.01 1.25
CA ALA A 13 49.01 -10.92 2.21
C ALA A 13 50.35 -10.17 2.06
N VAL A 14 50.34 -8.85 2.24
CA VAL A 14 51.56 -8.06 2.39
C VAL A 14 51.49 -7.28 3.70
N VAL A 15 52.37 -7.68 4.62
CA VAL A 15 52.73 -6.99 5.86
C VAL A 15 53.71 -5.87 5.52
N ARG A 16 53.52 -4.67 6.06
CA ARG A 16 54.59 -3.67 6.21
C ARG A 16 54.45 -2.94 7.53
N GLY A 17 55.32 -3.29 8.47
CA GLY A 17 55.76 -2.39 9.53
C GLY A 17 57.10 -1.76 9.12
N CYS A 18 57.30 -0.49 9.47
CA CYS A 18 58.62 0.11 9.69
C CYS A 18 58.45 1.29 10.65
N ALA A 19 59.38 1.39 11.58
CA ALA A 19 59.34 2.24 12.76
C ALA A 19 59.84 3.68 12.52
N ALA A 20 59.37 4.53 13.43
CA ALA A 20 59.84 5.81 13.96
C ALA A 20 61.10 6.51 13.40
N ALA A 21 60.99 7.86 13.29
CA ALA A 21 62.02 8.79 13.76
C ALA A 21 61.39 10.18 14.08
N LEU A 22 61.77 10.73 15.24
CA LEU A 22 61.46 12.08 15.75
C LEU A 22 62.24 13.18 15.00
N ALA A 23 61.65 14.38 14.88
CA ALA A 23 62.38 15.65 14.99
C ALA A 23 61.43 16.83 15.29
N LEU A 24 61.96 17.80 16.04
CA LEU A 24 61.31 18.87 16.80
C LEU A 24 61.13 20.21 16.03
N LEU A 25 60.32 21.08 16.66
CA LEU A 25 60.32 22.57 16.67
C LEU A 25 59.49 23.33 15.62
N GLY A 26 58.61 24.22 16.13
CA GLY A 26 58.04 25.35 15.40
C GLY A 26 56.70 25.81 15.95
N ALA A 27 56.71 26.57 17.06
CA ALA A 27 55.52 27.25 17.55
C ALA A 27 55.18 28.45 16.63
N VAL A 28 54.05 28.37 15.94
CA VAL A 28 53.34 29.54 15.42
C VAL A 28 51.88 29.37 15.79
N ALA A 29 51.45 30.03 16.87
CA ALA A 29 50.06 30.13 17.26
C ALA A 29 49.36 31.10 16.31
N CYS A 30 48.78 30.58 15.23
CA CYS A 30 47.71 31.26 14.51
C CYS A 30 46.40 30.74 15.11
N ASP A 31 45.77 31.58 15.93
CA ASP A 31 44.46 31.35 16.49
C ASP A 31 43.43 31.37 15.34
N SER A 32 43.25 30.21 14.72
CA SER A 32 42.24 29.97 13.68
C SER A 32 41.26 28.99 14.28
N SER A 33 40.31 29.51 15.06
CA SER A 33 39.15 28.74 15.48
C SER A 33 38.51 28.15 14.20
N PRO A 34 38.38 26.82 14.06
CA PRO A 34 37.65 26.25 12.94
C PRO A 34 36.23 26.83 12.98
N PRO A 35 35.65 27.23 11.83
CA PRO A 35 34.27 27.68 11.82
C PRO A 35 33.43 26.56 12.42
N GLU A 36 32.80 26.86 13.56
CA GLU A 36 31.82 25.99 14.18
C GLU A 36 30.87 25.51 13.08
N PRO A 37 30.68 24.19 12.90
CA PRO A 37 29.75 23.69 11.90
C PRO A 37 28.40 24.31 12.25
N ARG A 38 28.03 25.33 11.47
CA ARG A 38 26.74 25.99 11.56
C ARG A 38 25.75 24.84 11.50
N ALA A 39 25.05 24.59 12.60
CA ALA A 39 23.99 23.61 12.62
C ALA A 39 23.05 23.99 11.49
N THR A 40 23.13 23.26 10.38
CA THR A 40 22.20 23.39 9.29
C THR A 40 20.88 22.99 9.92
N SER A 41 20.07 23.99 10.30
CA SER A 41 18.68 23.73 10.63
C SER A 41 18.14 22.87 9.49
N PRO A 42 17.63 21.66 9.77
CA PRO A 42 17.04 20.87 8.72
C PRO A 42 15.99 21.75 8.04
N ALA A 43 16.11 21.90 6.71
CA ALA A 43 15.05 22.48 5.92
C ALA A 43 13.74 21.77 6.30
N PRO A 44 12.61 22.50 6.44
CA PRO A 44 11.34 21.86 6.79
C PRO A 44 11.11 20.75 5.77
N SER A 45 11.20 19.52 6.27
CA SER A 45 11.03 18.33 5.46
C SER A 45 9.54 18.28 5.12
N GLY A 46 9.24 18.22 3.82
CA GLY A 46 7.95 18.02 3.16
C GLY A 46 6.68 18.13 4.00
N ASP A 47 5.76 19.01 3.56
CA ASP A 47 4.37 19.14 4.01
C ASP A 47 3.89 17.94 4.83
N ALA A 48 3.90 18.10 6.16
CA ALA A 48 3.51 17.03 7.06
C ALA A 48 2.07 16.63 6.75
N PHE A 49 1.88 15.42 6.22
CA PHE A 49 0.55 14.87 5.96
C PHE A 49 -0.23 14.80 7.26
N THR A 50 -1.17 15.73 7.41
CA THR A 50 -2.07 15.77 8.57
C THR A 50 -3.20 14.79 8.31
N VAL A 51 -3.28 13.77 9.14
CA VAL A 51 -4.25 12.68 9.00
C VAL A 51 -5.64 13.21 9.34
N PRO A 52 -6.59 13.22 8.39
CA PRO A 52 -7.96 13.61 8.70
C PRO A 52 -8.60 12.64 9.71
N PRO A 53 -9.59 13.08 10.50
CA PRO A 53 -10.36 12.13 11.32
C PRO A 53 -11.07 11.10 10.43
N LEU A 54 -11.38 9.94 11.00
CA LEU A 54 -12.14 8.90 10.30
C LEU A 54 -13.63 9.26 10.32
N TRP A 55 -14.18 9.58 9.16
CA TRP A 55 -15.57 9.94 8.91
C TRP A 55 -16.20 8.92 7.95
N LEU A 56 -16.83 7.90 8.51
CA LEU A 56 -17.56 6.90 7.74
C LEU A 56 -19.06 7.00 8.05
N PRO A 57 -19.94 6.86 7.05
CA PRO A 57 -21.37 6.81 7.28
C PRO A 57 -21.69 5.54 8.07
N ALA A 58 -22.61 5.63 9.04
CA ALA A 58 -23.18 4.45 9.68
C ALA A 58 -24.40 3.97 8.88
N VAL A 59 -24.55 2.65 8.76
CA VAL A 59 -25.71 2.01 8.13
C VAL A 59 -26.42 1.19 9.21
N ALA A 60 -27.74 1.34 9.31
CA ALA A 60 -28.51 0.55 10.25
C ALA A 60 -28.38 -0.95 9.91
N ALA A 61 -28.26 -1.80 10.93
CA ALA A 61 -28.18 -3.23 10.72
C ALA A 61 -29.38 -3.76 9.91
N GLY A 62 -29.10 -4.49 8.83
CA GLY A 62 -30.11 -5.02 7.91
C GLY A 62 -30.64 -4.02 6.86
N ALA A 63 -30.28 -2.74 6.93
CA ALA A 63 -30.60 -1.78 5.87
C ALA A 63 -29.81 -2.10 4.59
N PRO A 64 -30.31 -1.71 3.41
CA PRO A 64 -29.56 -1.81 2.17
C PRO A 64 -28.22 -1.08 2.27
N CYS A 65 -27.15 -1.71 1.77
CA CYS A 65 -25.83 -1.08 1.72
C CYS A 65 -25.82 0.01 0.63
N PRO A 66 -25.58 1.29 0.96
CA PRO A 66 -25.61 2.39 -0.01
C PRO A 66 -24.31 2.41 -0.81
N VAL A 67 -24.11 1.42 -1.68
CA VAL A 67 -22.88 1.26 -2.45
C VAL A 67 -22.61 2.46 -3.36
N THR A 68 -21.34 2.85 -3.46
CA THR A 68 -20.90 3.91 -4.37
C THR A 68 -21.11 3.46 -5.81
N SER A 69 -21.84 4.26 -6.59
CA SER A 69 -22.06 3.97 -8.00
C SER A 69 -20.74 3.97 -8.78
N ALA A 70 -20.54 2.95 -9.61
CA ALA A 70 -19.41 2.94 -10.51
C ALA A 70 -19.61 3.94 -11.65
N ARG A 71 -18.52 4.61 -12.06
CA ARG A 71 -18.52 5.56 -13.17
C ARG A 71 -17.54 5.12 -14.26
N PRO A 72 -17.84 5.38 -15.54
CA PRO A 72 -16.89 5.15 -16.62
C PRO A 72 -15.56 5.85 -16.34
N TRP A 73 -14.47 5.18 -16.67
CA TRP A 73 -13.13 5.72 -16.55
C TRP A 73 -12.62 6.21 -17.92
N THR A 74 -12.18 7.47 -17.96
CA THR A 74 -11.61 8.09 -19.16
C THR A 74 -10.20 8.63 -18.92
N GLY A 75 -9.62 8.37 -17.74
CA GLY A 75 -8.29 8.81 -17.38
C GLY A 75 -7.20 7.80 -17.78
N PRO A 76 -5.96 8.04 -17.35
CA PRO A 76 -4.83 7.15 -17.65
C PRO A 76 -4.93 5.80 -16.95
N GLY A 77 -4.16 4.82 -17.44
CA GLY A 77 -4.21 3.43 -16.96
C GLY A 77 -5.36 2.62 -17.57
N GLN A 78 -5.33 1.30 -17.37
CA GLN A 78 -6.32 0.40 -17.96
C GLN A 78 -7.48 0.18 -16.98
N ALA A 79 -8.62 0.85 -17.12
CA ALA A 79 -9.83 0.53 -16.35
C ALA A 79 -11.08 0.87 -17.17
N GLY A 80 -12.12 0.06 -17.08
CA GLY A 80 -13.41 0.41 -17.68
C GLY A 80 -14.21 1.35 -16.79
N ARG A 81 -14.23 1.07 -15.48
CA ARG A 81 -14.99 1.82 -14.47
C ARG A 81 -14.20 1.95 -13.16
N VAL A 82 -14.47 3.01 -12.41
CA VAL A 82 -13.88 3.30 -11.10
C VAL A 82 -14.95 3.68 -10.08
N LEU A 83 -14.59 3.61 -8.79
CA LEU A 83 -15.44 4.10 -7.70
C LEU A 83 -14.86 5.38 -7.08
N GLY A 84 -15.75 6.26 -6.62
CA GLY A 84 -15.40 7.52 -5.95
C GLY A 84 -15.01 8.67 -6.89
N ASP A 85 -15.00 9.87 -6.32
CA ASP A 85 -14.86 11.13 -7.06
C ASP A 85 -13.50 11.82 -6.86
N GLY A 86 -12.65 11.31 -5.96
CA GLY A 86 -11.30 11.83 -5.71
C GLY A 86 -10.31 11.51 -6.85
N PRO A 87 -9.01 11.69 -6.65
CA PRO A 87 -8.00 11.32 -7.66
C PRO A 87 -7.45 9.89 -7.49
N VAL A 88 -7.83 9.18 -6.41
CA VAL A 88 -7.37 7.82 -6.11
C VAL A 88 -8.58 6.90 -5.98
N HIS A 89 -8.64 5.86 -6.81
CA HIS A 89 -9.82 5.04 -7.02
C HIS A 89 -9.53 3.55 -6.95
N PRO A 90 -10.40 2.74 -6.33
CA PRO A 90 -10.45 1.33 -6.65
C PRO A 90 -11.11 1.15 -8.02
N VAL A 91 -10.59 0.19 -8.78
CA VAL A 91 -11.10 -0.19 -10.10
C VAL A 91 -12.31 -1.09 -9.90
N ALA A 92 -13.46 -0.70 -10.45
CA ALA A 92 -14.74 -1.30 -10.13
C ALA A 92 -14.83 -2.78 -10.52
N ASP A 93 -14.12 -3.23 -11.55
CA ASP A 93 -14.09 -4.64 -11.99
C ASP A 93 -13.59 -5.60 -10.90
N TYR A 94 -12.74 -5.12 -9.98
CA TYR A 94 -12.29 -5.91 -8.81
C TYR A 94 -13.33 -5.96 -7.68
N LEU A 95 -14.39 -5.16 -7.80
CA LEU A 95 -15.58 -5.16 -6.96
C LEU A 95 -16.82 -5.45 -7.81
N GLY A 96 -16.75 -6.45 -8.70
CA GLY A 96 -17.91 -6.95 -9.44
C GLY A 96 -18.53 -5.94 -10.41
N GLY A 97 -17.81 -4.87 -10.77
CA GLY A 97 -18.25 -3.81 -11.68
C GLY A 97 -19.12 -2.71 -11.03
N GLU A 98 -19.78 -3.00 -9.90
CA GLU A 98 -20.76 -2.11 -9.25
C GLU A 98 -20.59 -2.08 -7.72
N ALA A 99 -19.34 -2.01 -7.23
CA ALA A 99 -19.00 -1.92 -5.81
C ALA A 99 -19.50 -3.10 -4.94
N VAL A 100 -19.42 -4.32 -5.49
CA VAL A 100 -19.71 -5.59 -4.83
C VAL A 100 -18.47 -6.48 -4.76
N LEU A 101 -17.94 -6.69 -3.55
CA LEU A 101 -16.82 -7.59 -3.29
C LEU A 101 -17.32 -9.03 -3.09
N GLU A 102 -17.07 -9.88 -4.08
CA GLU A 102 -17.53 -11.27 -4.11
C GLU A 102 -16.59 -12.22 -3.36
N LEU A 103 -16.97 -12.64 -2.15
CA LEU A 103 -16.19 -13.52 -1.28
C LEU A 103 -16.40 -15.00 -1.61
N ARG A 104 -15.32 -15.74 -1.84
CA ARG A 104 -15.31 -17.18 -2.10
C ARG A 104 -14.66 -17.93 -0.93
N PRO A 105 -14.95 -19.23 -0.74
CA PRO A 105 -14.30 -20.02 0.30
C PRO A 105 -12.77 -19.97 0.26
N GLY A 106 -12.17 -19.94 -0.93
CA GLY A 106 -10.71 -19.85 -1.10
C GLY A 106 -10.08 -18.51 -0.75
N ASP A 107 -10.87 -17.45 -0.58
CA ASP A 107 -10.38 -16.13 -0.14
C ASP A 107 -10.29 -16.02 1.39
N ARG A 108 -10.80 -17.04 2.11
CA ARG A 108 -10.84 -17.03 3.57
C ARG A 108 -9.48 -17.39 4.14
N ARG A 109 -8.96 -16.50 4.98
CA ARG A 109 -7.70 -16.65 5.70
C ARG A 109 -7.88 -17.48 6.99
N PRO A 110 -6.77 -17.97 7.60
CA PRO A 110 -6.84 -18.73 8.86
C PRO A 110 -7.47 -17.97 10.03
N ASP A 111 -7.37 -16.63 10.04
CA ASP A 111 -8.00 -15.74 11.02
C ASP A 111 -9.52 -15.58 10.82
N GLY A 112 -10.08 -16.21 9.78
CA GLY A 112 -11.48 -16.18 9.44
C GLY A 112 -11.90 -15.00 8.56
N ALA A 113 -11.05 -13.98 8.38
CA ALA A 113 -11.30 -12.87 7.47
C ALA A 113 -11.16 -13.31 6.00
N TYR A 114 -11.70 -12.52 5.09
CA TYR A 114 -11.56 -12.73 3.65
C TYR A 114 -10.60 -11.70 3.09
N GLU A 115 -9.75 -12.12 2.16
CA GLU A 115 -8.80 -11.25 1.47
C GLU A 115 -8.99 -11.32 -0.05
N LYS A 116 -9.06 -10.15 -0.69
CA LYS A 116 -9.29 -10.02 -2.11
C LYS A 116 -8.32 -9.04 -2.74
N LYS A 117 -7.82 -9.38 -3.92
CA LYS A 117 -7.14 -8.41 -4.76
C LYS A 117 -8.13 -7.33 -5.20
N VAL A 118 -7.81 -6.08 -4.91
CA VAL A 118 -8.51 -4.90 -5.42
C VAL A 118 -7.47 -3.97 -5.99
N ARG A 119 -7.47 -3.76 -7.30
CA ARG A 119 -6.52 -2.84 -7.93
C ARG A 119 -7.03 -1.40 -7.77
N TRP A 120 -6.11 -0.50 -7.48
CA TRP A 120 -6.36 0.93 -7.40
C TRP A 120 -5.60 1.67 -8.49
N ILE A 121 -6.11 2.83 -8.89
CA ILE A 121 -5.43 3.77 -9.78
C ILE A 121 -5.49 5.16 -9.18
N ALA A 122 -4.40 5.91 -9.33
CA ALA A 122 -4.36 7.33 -9.07
C ALA A 122 -4.13 8.07 -10.39
N ALA A 123 -4.80 9.21 -10.58
CA ALA A 123 -4.59 10.07 -11.74
C ALA A 123 -4.58 11.54 -11.34
N GLY A 124 -3.67 12.31 -11.93
CA GLY A 124 -3.53 13.73 -11.63
C GLY A 124 -3.13 14.03 -10.17
N TYR A 125 -2.52 13.06 -9.47
CA TYR A 125 -2.18 13.23 -8.06
C TYR A 125 -0.79 12.68 -7.74
N THR A 126 -0.01 13.51 -7.04
CA THR A 126 1.28 13.19 -6.46
C THR A 126 1.24 13.70 -5.02
N GLY A 127 1.73 12.90 -4.08
CA GLY A 127 1.65 13.21 -2.66
C GLY A 127 1.22 12.03 -1.81
N PRO A 128 1.12 12.24 -0.49
CA PRO A 128 0.71 11.22 0.46
C PRO A 128 -0.75 10.83 0.23
N VAL A 129 -1.05 9.54 0.31
CA VAL A 129 -2.40 8.99 0.35
C VAL A 129 -2.51 8.06 1.55
N LEU A 130 -3.59 8.16 2.30
CA LEU A 130 -3.97 7.21 3.35
C LEU A 130 -5.31 6.60 3.00
N VAL A 131 -5.38 5.27 2.96
CA VAL A 131 -6.63 4.53 2.79
C VAL A 131 -6.94 3.75 4.06
N ARG A 132 -8.07 4.05 4.67
CA ARG A 132 -8.62 3.35 5.84
C ARG A 132 -9.90 2.64 5.44
N ALA A 133 -10.21 1.52 6.08
CA ALA A 133 -11.42 0.77 5.81
C ALA A 133 -12.12 0.38 7.12
N ALA A 134 -13.44 0.35 7.11
CA ALA A 134 -14.21 -0.23 8.21
C ALA A 134 -15.51 -0.88 7.72
N ARG A 135 -16.04 -1.78 8.54
CA ARG A 135 -17.43 -2.22 8.42
C ARG A 135 -18.35 -1.12 8.97
N ILE A 136 -19.45 -0.85 8.27
CA ILE A 136 -20.35 0.27 8.58
C ILE A 136 -21.79 -0.13 8.94
N ASP A 137 -22.17 -1.40 8.74
CA ASP A 137 -23.48 -1.94 9.11
C ASP A 137 -23.50 -2.67 10.47
N ALA A 138 -22.32 -3.00 11.01
CA ALA A 138 -22.12 -3.71 12.27
C ALA A 138 -20.62 -3.75 12.64
N PRO A 139 -20.25 -4.23 13.84
CA PRO A 139 -18.86 -4.49 14.17
C PRO A 139 -18.19 -5.49 13.21
N GLY A 140 -16.92 -5.25 12.89
CA GLY A 140 -16.11 -6.13 12.06
C GLY A 140 -14.88 -5.42 11.51
N ALA A 141 -13.77 -6.15 11.40
CA ALA A 141 -12.55 -5.63 10.83
C ALA A 141 -12.67 -5.46 9.31
N ALA A 142 -11.99 -4.43 8.79
CA ALA A 142 -11.70 -4.27 7.38
C ALA A 142 -10.35 -3.56 7.22
N GLY A 143 -9.69 -3.74 6.08
CA GLY A 143 -8.41 -3.12 5.81
C GLY A 143 -8.06 -3.10 4.33
N VAL A 144 -7.10 -2.26 3.97
CA VAL A 144 -6.48 -2.19 2.64
C VAL A 144 -4.98 -2.28 2.82
N THR A 145 -4.28 -2.94 1.90
CA THR A 145 -2.82 -2.97 1.84
C THR A 145 -2.38 -2.84 0.39
N PHE A 146 -1.65 -1.78 0.07
CA PHE A 146 -0.99 -1.65 -1.25
C PHE A 146 0.18 -2.64 -1.32
N SER A 147 0.29 -3.38 -2.43
CA SER A 147 1.17 -4.55 -2.52
C SER A 147 2.66 -4.24 -2.60
N TYR A 148 3.04 -3.09 -3.17
CA TYR A 148 4.45 -2.78 -3.47
C TYR A 148 4.93 -1.43 -2.90
N VAL A 149 4.01 -0.65 -2.35
CA VAL A 149 4.29 0.70 -1.85
C VAL A 149 3.55 0.94 -0.56
N GLY A 150 4.05 1.86 0.24
CA GLY A 150 3.40 2.29 1.47
C GLY A 150 3.60 1.34 2.64
N GLU A 151 2.95 1.71 3.74
CA GLU A 151 3.12 1.09 5.06
C GLU A 151 1.84 1.23 5.89
N PRO A 152 1.62 0.35 6.88
CA PRO A 152 0.55 0.53 7.85
C PRO A 152 0.73 1.84 8.62
N ARG A 153 -0.32 2.67 8.66
CA ARG A 153 -0.30 3.96 9.37
C ARG A 153 -1.71 4.37 9.75
N ASP A 154 -1.90 4.86 10.98
CA ASP A 154 -3.17 5.45 11.44
C ASP A 154 -4.42 4.57 11.22
N GLY A 155 -4.26 3.24 11.35
CA GLY A 155 -5.33 2.27 11.13
C GLY A 155 -5.68 2.00 9.65
N GLY A 156 -4.83 2.45 8.72
CA GLY A 156 -4.95 2.19 7.29
C GLY A 156 -3.60 1.93 6.64
N HIS A 157 -3.52 2.17 5.32
CA HIS A 157 -2.29 2.05 4.55
C HIS A 157 -1.92 3.40 3.93
N HIS A 158 -0.74 3.89 4.26
CA HIS A 158 -0.22 5.16 3.80
C HIS A 158 0.83 4.93 2.72
N ALA A 159 0.77 5.66 1.61
CA ALA A 159 1.80 5.66 0.57
C ALA A 159 2.05 7.08 0.07
N VAL A 160 3.28 7.38 -0.36
CA VAL A 160 3.59 8.63 -1.06
C VAL A 160 3.67 8.34 -2.55
N LEU A 161 2.72 8.87 -3.32
CA LEU A 161 2.70 8.69 -4.76
C LEU A 161 3.65 9.72 -5.40
N THR A 162 4.66 9.23 -6.11
CA THR A 162 5.69 10.07 -6.77
C THR A 162 5.43 10.30 -8.26
N ARG A 163 4.39 9.66 -8.80
CA ARG A 163 3.98 9.79 -10.20
C ARG A 163 2.55 10.31 -10.23
N GLU A 164 2.31 11.27 -11.11
CA GLU A 164 1.00 11.87 -11.33
C GLU A 164 -0.08 10.83 -11.64
N ASN A 165 0.32 9.76 -12.34
CA ASN A 165 -0.52 8.60 -12.62
C ASN A 165 0.14 7.35 -12.06
N SER A 166 -0.57 6.60 -11.21
CA SER A 166 -0.04 5.43 -10.53
C SER A 166 -1.02 4.25 -10.63
N ASP A 167 -0.50 3.06 -10.96
CA ASP A 167 -1.20 1.81 -10.75
C ASP A 167 -0.81 1.23 -9.39
N LEU A 168 -1.81 0.90 -8.58
CA LEU A 168 -1.66 0.54 -7.18
C LEU A 168 -2.36 -0.79 -6.91
N PRO A 169 -1.73 -1.93 -7.24
CA PRO A 169 -2.22 -3.24 -6.80
C PRO A 169 -2.37 -3.25 -5.27
N ALA A 170 -3.51 -3.71 -4.79
CA ALA A 170 -3.79 -3.79 -3.37
C ALA A 170 -4.56 -5.06 -3.01
N THR A 171 -4.55 -5.39 -1.73
CA THR A 171 -5.51 -6.32 -1.13
C THR A 171 -6.51 -5.55 -0.28
N THR A 172 -7.75 -6.02 -0.27
CA THR A 172 -8.80 -5.62 0.66
C THR A 172 -9.11 -6.80 1.55
N THR A 173 -9.21 -6.55 2.84
CA THR A 173 -9.55 -7.54 3.85
C THR A 173 -10.87 -7.16 4.50
N VAL A 174 -11.76 -8.12 4.71
CA VAL A 174 -13.05 -7.92 5.36
C VAL A 174 -13.38 -9.08 6.29
N ALA A 175 -14.02 -8.80 7.42
CA ALA A 175 -14.41 -9.85 8.37
C ALA A 175 -15.44 -10.86 7.82
N GLY A 176 -16.19 -10.51 6.77
CA GLY A 176 -17.20 -11.37 6.17
C GLY A 176 -18.16 -10.58 5.28
N PRO A 177 -19.36 -11.11 5.02
CA PRO A 177 -20.40 -10.40 4.28
C PRO A 177 -20.95 -9.22 5.08
N GLY A 178 -21.20 -8.10 4.41
CA GLY A 178 -21.65 -6.87 5.08
C GLY A 178 -21.50 -5.63 4.21
N CYS A 179 -21.68 -4.47 4.83
CA CYS A 179 -21.48 -3.17 4.21
C CYS A 179 -20.19 -2.54 4.75
N TYR A 180 -19.35 -2.08 3.85
CA TYR A 180 -18.01 -1.58 4.17
C TYR A 180 -17.78 -0.24 3.49
N ALA A 181 -16.86 0.55 4.04
CA ALA A 181 -16.43 1.77 3.40
C ALA A 181 -14.92 1.91 3.47
N TYR A 182 -14.35 2.46 2.40
CA TYR A 182 -13.03 3.09 2.42
C TYR A 182 -13.20 4.57 2.73
N GLN A 183 -12.29 5.12 3.52
CA GLN A 183 -11.95 6.54 3.48
C GLN A 183 -10.59 6.69 2.81
N VAL A 184 -10.52 7.58 1.82
CA VAL A 184 -9.34 7.86 1.01
C VAL A 184 -8.97 9.32 1.23
N ASP A 185 -7.81 9.55 1.86
CA ASP A 185 -7.34 10.87 2.24
C ASP A 185 -6.06 11.22 1.48
N GLY A 186 -6.00 12.43 0.96
CA GLY A 186 -4.77 13.06 0.46
C GLY A 186 -4.61 14.46 1.06
N VAL A 187 -3.57 15.19 0.65
CA VAL A 187 -3.33 16.54 1.20
C VAL A 187 -4.46 17.53 0.90
N ALA A 188 -5.16 17.37 -0.23
CA ALA A 188 -6.17 18.31 -0.71
C ALA A 188 -7.57 17.70 -0.83
N PHE A 189 -7.77 16.45 -0.40
CA PHE A 189 -9.06 15.76 -0.53
C PHE A 189 -9.26 14.71 0.56
N SER A 190 -10.52 14.43 0.83
CA SER A 190 -10.97 13.25 1.58
C SER A 190 -12.23 12.74 0.91
N GLY A 191 -12.35 11.43 0.73
CA GLY A 191 -13.49 10.82 0.06
C GLY A 191 -13.86 9.47 0.66
N THR A 192 -15.15 9.15 0.62
CA THR A 192 -15.68 7.86 1.09
C THR A 192 -16.16 7.02 -0.08
N ILE A 193 -15.83 5.74 -0.07
CA ILE A 193 -16.27 4.76 -1.08
C ILE A 193 -16.91 3.59 -0.36
N VAL A 194 -18.22 3.42 -0.53
CA VAL A 194 -19.00 2.35 0.09
C VAL A 194 -19.09 1.16 -0.86
N PHE A 195 -18.86 -0.04 -0.36
CA PHE A 195 -19.00 -1.28 -1.12
C PHE A 195 -19.64 -2.36 -0.26
N ARG A 196 -20.27 -3.34 -0.92
CA ARG A 196 -20.90 -4.48 -0.25
C ARG A 196 -20.05 -5.72 -0.43
N ALA A 197 -19.79 -6.46 0.64
CA ALA A 197 -19.21 -7.79 0.54
C ALA A 197 -20.31 -8.86 0.58
N VAL A 198 -20.28 -9.82 -0.34
CA VAL A 198 -21.27 -10.90 -0.44
C VAL A 198 -20.57 -12.24 -0.58
N LEU A 199 -21.11 -13.31 0.02
CA LEU A 199 -20.65 -14.66 -0.30
C LEU A 199 -21.11 -15.00 -1.72
N GLN A 200 -20.17 -15.41 -2.56
CA GLN A 200 -20.55 -16.16 -3.74
C GLN A 200 -21.03 -17.55 -3.31
N PRO A 201 -22.18 -18.01 -3.84
CA PRO A 201 -22.55 -19.40 -3.71
C PRO A 201 -21.44 -20.25 -4.33
N SER A 202 -21.11 -21.37 -3.69
CA SER A 202 -20.26 -22.38 -4.32
C SER A 202 -20.86 -22.76 -5.69
N PRO A 203 -20.05 -22.92 -6.75
CA PRO A 203 -20.55 -23.50 -7.99
C PRO A 203 -21.22 -24.83 -7.65
N ARG A 204 -22.51 -24.98 -8.01
CA ARG A 204 -23.15 -26.29 -7.92
C ARG A 204 -22.36 -27.24 -8.81
N PRO A 205 -21.95 -28.43 -8.33
CA PRO A 205 -21.35 -29.41 -9.21
C PRO A 205 -22.31 -29.67 -10.36
N ALA A 206 -21.80 -29.63 -11.59
CA ALA A 206 -22.60 -29.95 -12.77
C ALA A 206 -23.22 -31.33 -12.53
N LEU A 207 -24.54 -31.44 -12.61
CA LEU A 207 -25.19 -32.74 -12.67
C LEU A 207 -24.68 -33.42 -13.94
N THR A 208 -23.70 -34.31 -13.79
CA THR A 208 -23.30 -35.22 -14.86
C THR A 208 -24.49 -36.12 -15.10
N THR A 209 -25.27 -35.84 -16.14
CA THR A 209 -26.24 -36.81 -16.66
C THR A 209 -25.43 -37.94 -17.27
N SER A 210 -25.18 -38.98 -16.48
CA SER A 210 -24.76 -40.28 -16.98
C SER A 210 -25.87 -40.76 -17.93
N ARG A 211 -25.63 -40.72 -19.23
CA ARG A 211 -26.43 -41.46 -20.21
C ARG A 211 -25.93 -42.91 -20.17
N GLU A 212 -26.83 -43.81 -19.78
CA GLU A 212 -26.73 -45.25 -20.07
C GLU A 212 -26.92 -45.52 -21.56
#